data_AF-A0A259NLS1-F1
#
_entry.id   AF-A0A259NLS1-F1
#
_cell.length_a   1.000
_cell.length_b   1.000
_cell.length_c   1.000
_cell.angle_alpha   90.00
_cell.angle_beta   90.00
_cell.angle_gamma   90.00
#
_symmetry.space_group_name_H-M   'P 1'
#
loop_
_entity.id
_entity.type
_entity.pdbx_description
1 polymer ?
#
loop_
_entity_poly.entity_id
_entity_poly.type
_entity_poly.pdbx_seq_one_letter_code
_entity_poly.pdbx_strand_id
1 'polypeptide(L)'
;HIVGLNINPDCPQFLARLASQQQRRLERAQEMARRLEKAQIPGALEAVLAEVGDGAITRSHFARFLVKTGRADSMNAVFKKYLARGKTGYVPNNWVDLASAVQWIHDAGGQAVLAHPLKYNLNGRYLKRLVTDFAAAGGDAMEIISPQQTPVQRRDLWTLCLQHQLTASVGSDFHQPTTWNELGKHLYLPDDVTPVWANWGLVPKRLTQEPEATAVLSAAPTTSMDTPR
;
A
#
# COMPACT_ATOMS: atom_id res chain seq x y z
N HIS A 1 -9.46 1.94 1.23
CA HIS A 1 -8.84 0.88 0.42
C HIS A 1 -9.21 -0.43 1.09
N ILE A 2 -9.63 -1.41 0.29
CA ILE A 2 -9.95 -2.75 0.77
C ILE A 2 -8.94 -3.68 0.10
N VAL A 3 -8.16 -4.40 0.90
CA VAL A 3 -7.19 -5.39 0.41
C VAL A 3 -7.92 -6.73 0.31
N GLY A 4 -7.73 -7.43 -0.80
CA GLY A 4 -8.12 -8.84 -0.93
C GLY A 4 -6.92 -9.73 -0.63
N LEU A 5 -7.03 -10.60 0.36
CA LEU A 5 -6.02 -11.61 0.68
C LEU A 5 -6.54 -13.01 0.41
N ASN A 6 -5.64 -13.94 0.11
CA ASN A 6 -5.97 -15.34 -0.20
C ASN A 6 -7.06 -15.49 -1.31
N ILE A 7 -7.08 -14.55 -2.24
CA ILE A 7 -7.97 -14.59 -3.41
C ILE A 7 -7.49 -15.63 -4.41
N ASN A 8 -8.41 -16.20 -5.19
CA ASN A 8 -8.12 -16.90 -6.43
C ASN A 8 -7.76 -15.85 -7.51
N PRO A 9 -6.47 -15.73 -7.90
CA PRO A 9 -6.05 -14.73 -8.89
C PRO A 9 -6.59 -15.03 -10.29
N ASP A 10 -6.99 -16.27 -10.56
CA ASP A 10 -7.48 -16.72 -11.85
C ASP A 10 -9.01 -16.66 -11.97
N CYS A 11 -9.71 -16.13 -10.96
CA CYS A 11 -11.17 -15.99 -10.98
C CYS A 11 -11.61 -15.05 -12.13
N PRO A 12 -12.28 -15.55 -13.19
CA PRO A 12 -12.58 -14.74 -14.37
C PRO A 12 -13.47 -13.54 -14.08
N GLN A 13 -14.45 -13.72 -13.18
CA GLN A 13 -15.35 -12.65 -12.76
C GLN A 13 -14.60 -11.53 -12.02
N PHE A 14 -13.65 -11.89 -11.15
CA PHE A 14 -12.83 -10.94 -10.41
C PHE A 14 -11.91 -10.16 -11.35
N LEU A 15 -11.26 -10.85 -12.30
CA LEU A 15 -10.42 -10.21 -13.31
C LEU A 15 -11.21 -9.21 -14.18
N ALA A 16 -12.42 -9.57 -14.62
CA ALA A 16 -13.28 -8.64 -15.38
C ALA A 16 -13.66 -7.40 -14.56
N ARG A 17 -13.93 -7.58 -13.26
CA ARG A 17 -14.20 -6.48 -12.33
C ARG A 17 -12.98 -5.59 -12.10
N LEU A 18 -11.79 -6.17 -11.93
CA LEU A 18 -10.54 -5.41 -11.84
C LEU A 18 -10.25 -4.61 -13.12
N ALA A 19 -10.48 -5.20 -14.30
CA ALA A 19 -10.34 -4.52 -15.58
C ALA A 19 -11.30 -3.31 -15.67
N SER A 20 -12.56 -3.45 -15.22
CA SER A 20 -13.49 -2.32 -15.15
C SER A 20 -13.01 -1.19 -14.22
N GLN A 21 -12.36 -1.55 -13.10
CA GLN A 21 -11.79 -0.59 -12.17
C GLN A 21 -10.52 0.08 -12.73
N GLN A 22 -9.72 -0.63 -13.52
CA GLN A 22 -8.58 -0.07 -14.26
C GLN A 22 -9.06 0.92 -15.33
N GLN A 23 -10.12 0.58 -16.06
CA GLN A 23 -10.71 1.47 -17.06
C GLN A 23 -11.20 2.78 -16.42
N ARG A 24 -11.88 2.72 -15.27
CA ARG A 24 -12.26 3.90 -14.47
C ARG A 24 -11.05 4.76 -14.06
N ARG A 25 -9.90 4.15 -13.78
CA ARG A 25 -8.66 4.88 -13.48
C ARG A 25 -8.14 5.63 -14.70
N LEU A 26 -8.17 5.00 -15.87
CA LEU A 26 -7.75 5.62 -17.13
C LEU A 26 -8.65 6.81 -17.49
N GLU A 27 -9.97 6.65 -17.44
CA GLU A 27 -10.93 7.72 -17.69
C GLU A 27 -10.71 8.90 -16.74
N ARG A 28 -10.52 8.60 -15.45
CA ARG A 28 -10.21 9.63 -14.46
C ARG A 28 -8.87 10.31 -14.75
N ALA A 29 -7.86 9.58 -15.22
CA ALA A 29 -6.55 10.15 -15.57
C ALA A 29 -6.64 11.07 -16.79
N GLN A 30 -7.40 10.68 -17.82
CA GLN A 30 -7.70 11.52 -18.98
C GLN A 30 -8.37 12.84 -18.55
N GLU A 31 -9.37 12.76 -17.66
CA GLU A 31 -10.04 13.96 -17.15
C GLU A 31 -9.12 14.83 -16.27
N MET A 32 -8.20 14.21 -15.51
CA MET A 32 -7.18 14.96 -14.76
C MET A 32 -6.25 15.72 -15.71
N ALA A 33 -5.75 15.07 -16.75
CA ALA A 33 -4.89 15.68 -17.76
C ALA A 33 -5.61 16.82 -18.48
N ARG A 34 -6.86 16.61 -18.92
CA ARG A 34 -7.70 17.64 -19.55
C ARG A 34 -7.90 18.87 -18.66
N ARG A 35 -7.99 18.70 -17.34
CA ARG A 35 -8.06 19.83 -16.37
C ARG A 35 -6.74 20.55 -16.19
N LEU A 36 -5.61 19.85 -16.26
CA LEU A 36 -4.27 20.44 -16.22
C LEU A 36 -3.97 21.21 -17.52
N GLU A 37 -4.36 20.68 -18.67
CA GLU A 37 -4.25 21.36 -19.97
C GLU A 37 -5.00 22.68 -20.00
N LYS A 38 -6.25 22.72 -19.49
CA LYS A 38 -7.02 23.97 -19.36
C LYS A 38 -6.30 25.01 -18.49
N ALA A 39 -5.41 24.59 -17.60
CA ALA A 39 -4.58 25.45 -16.78
C ALA A 39 -3.17 25.71 -17.38
N GLN A 40 -3.01 25.49 -18.69
CA GLN A 40 -1.75 25.68 -19.43
C GLN A 40 -0.61 24.77 -18.95
N ILE A 41 -0.97 23.53 -18.60
CA ILE A 41 -0.03 22.45 -18.23
C ILE A 41 -0.32 21.21 -19.10
N PRO A 42 0.09 21.22 -20.39
CA PRO A 42 -0.15 20.12 -21.31
C PRO A 42 0.84 18.95 -21.12
N GLY A 43 0.54 17.80 -21.72
CA GLY A 43 1.44 16.64 -21.77
C GLY A 43 1.43 15.74 -20.54
N ALA A 44 0.47 15.94 -19.63
CA ALA A 44 0.43 15.22 -18.35
C ALA A 44 0.08 13.73 -18.52
N LEU A 45 -0.84 13.39 -19.42
CA LEU A 45 -1.27 12.00 -19.59
C LEU A 45 -0.17 11.15 -20.23
N GLU A 46 0.47 11.68 -21.27
CA GLU A 46 1.55 11.03 -22.01
C GLU A 46 2.73 10.73 -21.10
N ALA A 47 3.13 11.72 -20.28
CA ALA A 47 4.19 11.54 -19.31
C ALA A 47 3.85 10.47 -18.26
N VAL A 48 2.59 10.45 -17.78
CA VAL A 48 2.12 9.45 -16.82
C VAL A 48 2.09 8.05 -17.42
N LEU A 49 1.57 7.89 -18.64
CA LEU A 49 1.52 6.59 -19.32
C LEU A 49 2.92 6.03 -19.59
N ALA A 50 3.86 6.89 -19.99
CA ALA A 50 5.26 6.50 -20.18
C ALA A 50 5.95 6.06 -18.88
N GLU A 51 5.54 6.60 -17.73
CA GLU A 51 6.11 6.28 -16.43
C GLU A 51 5.50 5.02 -15.79
N VAL A 52 4.21 4.78 -16.00
CA VAL A 52 3.45 3.72 -15.32
C VAL A 52 3.83 2.31 -15.79
N GLY A 53 4.16 2.14 -17.08
CA GLY A 53 4.33 0.82 -17.68
C GLY A 53 3.08 -0.05 -17.48
N ASP A 54 3.27 -1.26 -16.96
CA ASP A 54 2.17 -2.21 -16.66
C ASP A 54 1.50 -1.96 -15.30
N GLY A 55 1.87 -0.88 -14.60
CA GLY A 55 1.32 -0.52 -13.29
C GLY A 55 -0.06 0.14 -13.35
N ALA A 56 -0.60 0.47 -12.16
CA ALA A 56 -1.85 1.21 -12.06
C ALA A 56 -1.61 2.73 -12.04
N ILE A 57 -2.35 3.50 -12.85
CA ILE A 57 -2.30 4.96 -12.82
C ILE A 57 -2.79 5.49 -11.46
N THR A 58 -2.02 6.40 -10.87
CA THR A 58 -2.30 7.07 -9.60
C THR A 58 -2.09 8.58 -9.73
N ARG A 59 -2.61 9.34 -8.77
CA ARG A 59 -2.34 10.78 -8.67
C ARG A 59 -0.87 11.09 -8.41
N SER A 60 -0.10 10.14 -7.86
CA SER A 60 1.32 10.34 -7.58
C SER A 60 2.15 10.45 -8.87
N HIS A 61 1.77 9.77 -9.95
CA HIS A 61 2.39 9.94 -11.27
C HIS A 61 2.23 11.39 -11.77
N PHE A 62 1.01 11.92 -11.74
CA PHE A 62 0.76 13.33 -12.07
C PHE A 62 1.52 14.31 -11.17
N ALA A 63 1.66 13.99 -9.89
CA ALA A 63 2.43 14.82 -8.98
C ALA A 63 3.93 14.83 -9.33
N ARG A 64 4.51 13.68 -9.68
CA ARG A 64 5.89 13.62 -10.16
C ARG A 64 6.09 14.38 -11.46
N PHE A 65 5.14 14.29 -12.41
CA PHE A 65 5.13 15.12 -13.61
C PHE A 65 5.14 16.62 -13.29
N LEU A 66 4.30 17.08 -12.35
CA LEU A 66 4.25 18.49 -11.94
C LEU A 66 5.55 18.96 -11.27
N VAL A 67 6.20 18.10 -10.50
CA VAL A 67 7.52 18.39 -9.92
C VAL A 67 8.59 18.46 -11.03
N LYS A 68 8.64 17.46 -11.90
CA LYS A 68 9.61 17.37 -13.00
C LYS A 68 9.52 18.55 -13.98
N THR A 69 8.33 19.12 -14.16
CA THR A 69 8.08 20.29 -15.02
C THR A 69 8.19 21.63 -14.28
N GLY A 70 8.70 21.64 -13.05
CA GLY A 70 8.95 22.86 -12.28
C GLY A 70 7.68 23.58 -11.82
N ARG A 71 6.53 22.91 -11.78
CA ARG A 71 5.25 23.51 -11.34
C ARG A 71 5.09 23.50 -9.81
N ALA A 72 5.87 22.70 -9.11
CA ALA A 72 5.98 22.63 -7.66
C ALA A 72 7.33 22.02 -7.23
N ASP A 73 7.83 22.41 -6.06
CA ASP A 73 9.17 21.99 -5.59
C ASP A 73 9.21 20.61 -4.93
N SER A 74 8.05 20.05 -4.58
CA SER A 74 7.94 18.75 -3.92
C SER A 74 6.56 18.13 -4.10
N MET A 75 6.45 16.83 -3.83
CA MET A 75 5.17 16.11 -3.81
C MET A 75 4.15 16.77 -2.87
N ASN A 76 4.60 17.23 -1.69
CA ASN A 76 3.75 17.93 -0.73
C ASN A 76 3.27 19.28 -1.27
N ALA A 77 4.14 20.04 -1.95
CA ALA A 77 3.77 21.30 -2.59
C ALA A 77 2.75 21.08 -3.72
N VAL A 78 2.87 19.98 -4.48
CA VAL A 78 1.86 19.60 -5.47
C VAL A 78 0.49 19.47 -4.81
N PHE A 79 0.33 18.63 -3.79
CA PHE A 79 -1.01 18.39 -3.22
C PHE A 79 -1.61 19.62 -2.49
N LYS A 80 -0.79 20.60 -2.12
CA LYS A 80 -1.28 21.91 -1.62
C LYS A 80 -1.89 22.77 -2.74
N LYS A 81 -1.33 22.72 -3.95
CA LYS A 81 -1.67 23.61 -5.08
C LYS A 81 -2.51 22.97 -6.19
N TYR A 82 -2.35 21.66 -6.39
CA TYR A 82 -2.90 20.85 -7.48
C TYR A 82 -3.44 19.52 -6.94
N LEU A 83 -4.28 18.84 -7.72
CA LEU A 83 -4.70 17.43 -7.54
C LEU A 83 -5.41 17.07 -6.21
N ALA A 84 -5.63 18.05 -5.32
CA ALA A 84 -6.46 17.94 -4.12
C ALA A 84 -7.86 18.53 -4.36
N ARG A 85 -8.83 18.18 -3.50
CA ARG A 85 -10.22 18.63 -3.67
C ARG A 85 -10.28 20.16 -3.78
N GLY A 86 -10.94 20.65 -4.84
CA GLY A 86 -11.04 22.09 -5.14
C GLY A 86 -9.80 22.71 -5.79
N LYS A 87 -8.76 21.92 -6.11
CA LYS A 87 -7.54 22.39 -6.76
C LYS A 87 -7.47 21.96 -8.23
N THR A 88 -6.64 22.63 -9.00
CA THR A 88 -6.41 22.36 -10.43
C THR A 88 -6.01 20.91 -10.67
N GLY A 89 -6.59 20.28 -11.70
CA GLY A 89 -6.31 18.88 -12.03
C GLY A 89 -6.99 17.85 -11.13
N TYR A 90 -7.71 18.25 -10.07
CA TYR A 90 -8.45 17.29 -9.25
C TYR A 90 -9.70 16.78 -9.96
N VAL A 91 -9.90 15.47 -9.89
CA VAL A 91 -11.10 14.78 -10.33
C VAL A 91 -11.51 13.85 -9.19
N PRO A 92 -12.79 13.86 -8.74
CA PRO A 92 -13.25 12.87 -7.76
C PRO A 92 -13.04 11.46 -8.32
N ASN A 93 -12.89 10.48 -7.43
CA ASN A 93 -12.89 9.09 -7.87
C ASN A 93 -14.32 8.55 -8.01
N ASN A 94 -14.53 7.58 -8.90
CA ASN A 94 -15.77 6.79 -9.01
C ASN A 94 -15.50 5.30 -8.71
N TRP A 95 -14.60 5.04 -7.76
CA TRP A 95 -14.24 3.66 -7.41
C TRP A 95 -15.48 2.86 -7.03
N VAL A 96 -15.38 1.54 -7.16
CA VAL A 96 -16.34 0.59 -6.59
C VAL A 96 -16.66 0.95 -5.13
N ASP A 97 -17.93 0.83 -4.75
CA ASP A 97 -18.37 1.09 -3.38
C ASP A 97 -17.85 0.01 -2.41
N LEU A 98 -17.97 0.29 -1.11
CA LEU A 98 -17.43 -0.55 -0.05
C LEU A 98 -17.97 -1.99 -0.10
N ALA A 99 -19.29 -2.15 -0.19
CA ALA A 99 -19.93 -3.45 -0.15
C ALA A 99 -19.62 -4.27 -1.41
N SER A 100 -19.67 -3.62 -2.58
CA SER A 100 -19.25 -4.26 -3.82
C SER A 100 -17.78 -4.69 -3.79
N ALA A 101 -16.86 -3.89 -3.21
CA ALA A 101 -15.45 -4.26 -3.10
C ALA A 101 -15.25 -5.51 -2.22
N VAL A 102 -15.95 -5.59 -1.09
CA VAL A 102 -15.95 -6.77 -0.21
C VAL A 102 -16.49 -7.99 -0.96
N GLN A 103 -17.66 -7.86 -1.59
CA GLN A 103 -18.26 -8.93 -2.37
C GLN A 103 -17.34 -9.43 -3.49
N TRP A 104 -16.65 -8.53 -4.18
CA TRP A 104 -15.74 -8.90 -5.27
C TRP A 104 -14.58 -9.78 -4.77
N ILE A 105 -14.07 -9.50 -3.58
CA ILE A 105 -12.99 -10.28 -2.96
C ILE A 105 -13.51 -11.65 -2.53
N HIS A 106 -14.71 -11.71 -1.95
CA HIS A 106 -15.34 -12.96 -1.54
C HIS A 106 -15.72 -13.86 -2.72
N ASP A 107 -16.22 -13.28 -3.82
CA ASP A 107 -16.50 -14.02 -5.06
C ASP A 107 -15.22 -14.61 -5.67
N ALA A 108 -14.06 -14.03 -5.36
CA ALA A 108 -12.76 -14.59 -5.70
C ALA A 108 -12.25 -15.61 -4.66
N GLY A 109 -13.03 -15.94 -3.63
CA GLY A 109 -12.66 -16.88 -2.57
C GLY A 109 -11.69 -16.33 -1.52
N GLY A 110 -11.39 -15.02 -1.55
CA GLY A 110 -10.49 -14.39 -0.60
C GLY A 110 -11.19 -13.75 0.59
N GLN A 111 -10.40 -13.05 1.40
CA GLN A 111 -10.85 -12.30 2.56
C GLN A 111 -10.60 -10.80 2.38
N ALA A 112 -11.60 -10.00 2.71
CA ALA A 112 -11.58 -8.55 2.61
C ALA A 112 -10.99 -7.92 3.86
N VAL A 113 -10.03 -7.01 3.67
CA VAL A 113 -9.30 -6.34 4.75
C VAL A 113 -9.42 -4.83 4.62
N LEU A 114 -9.87 -4.15 5.68
CA LEU A 114 -9.83 -2.69 5.74
C LEU A 114 -8.39 -2.21 5.94
N ALA A 115 -7.81 -1.61 4.91
CA ALA A 115 -6.41 -1.20 4.92
C ALA A 115 -6.19 0.10 5.71
N HIS A 116 -5.08 0.16 6.45
CA HIS A 116 -4.44 1.32 7.06
C HIS A 116 -5.42 2.43 7.51
N PRO A 117 -6.41 2.12 8.38
CA PRO A 117 -7.58 2.97 8.61
C PRO A 117 -7.25 4.38 9.15
N LEU A 118 -6.12 4.53 9.85
CA LEU A 118 -5.66 5.82 10.37
C LEU A 118 -5.15 6.78 9.28
N LYS A 119 -4.86 6.29 8.06
CA LYS A 119 -4.44 7.15 6.93
C LYS A 119 -5.60 7.94 6.31
N TYR A 120 -6.85 7.66 6.67
CA TYR A 120 -8.01 8.37 6.12
C TYR A 120 -8.25 9.74 6.77
N ASN A 121 -7.48 10.14 7.79
CA ASN A 121 -7.63 11.39 8.52
C ASN A 121 -9.08 11.59 9.05
N LEU A 122 -9.70 10.51 9.49
CA LEU A 122 -11.02 10.52 10.11
C LEU A 122 -10.87 10.74 11.61
N ASN A 123 -11.80 11.50 12.20
CA ASN A 123 -11.91 11.53 13.66
C ASN A 123 -12.45 10.18 14.18
N GLY A 124 -12.34 9.94 15.49
CA GLY A 124 -12.72 8.67 16.11
C GLY A 124 -14.17 8.24 15.83
N ARG A 125 -15.12 9.19 15.72
CA ARG A 125 -16.52 8.88 15.39
C ARG A 125 -16.64 8.30 13.98
N TYR A 126 -16.03 8.96 12.99
CA TYR A 126 -16.12 8.50 11.59
C TYR A 126 -15.29 7.25 11.34
N LEU A 127 -14.17 7.07 12.04
CA LEU A 127 -13.41 5.83 12.01
C LEU A 127 -14.26 4.66 12.51
N LYS A 128 -14.90 4.79 13.68
CA LYS A 128 -15.81 3.77 14.22
C LYS A 128 -16.92 3.44 13.24
N ARG A 129 -17.56 4.45 12.66
CA ARG A 129 -18.60 4.25 11.65
C ARG A 129 -18.09 3.51 10.42
N LEU A 130 -16.91 3.86 9.90
CA LEU A 130 -16.29 3.14 8.78
C LEU A 130 -16.07 1.66 9.10
N VAL A 131 -15.59 1.34 10.31
CA VAL A 131 -15.38 -0.05 10.74
C VAL A 131 -16.72 -0.78 10.89
N THR A 132 -17.73 -0.13 11.45
CA THR A 132 -19.10 -0.67 11.52
C THR A 132 -19.67 -0.97 10.14
N ASP A 133 -19.60 -0.01 9.21
CA ASP A 133 -20.10 -0.16 7.84
C ASP A 133 -19.35 -1.27 7.09
N PHE A 134 -18.03 -1.36 7.28
CA PHE A 134 -17.19 -2.41 6.68
C PHE A 134 -17.52 -3.81 7.22
N ALA A 135 -17.67 -3.95 8.53
CA ALA A 135 -18.07 -5.22 9.13
C ALA A 135 -19.49 -5.62 8.69
N ALA A 136 -20.43 -4.67 8.63
CA ALA A 136 -21.79 -4.91 8.15
C ALA A 136 -21.83 -5.33 6.67
N ALA A 137 -20.86 -4.89 5.86
CA ALA A 137 -20.69 -5.31 4.48
C ALA A 137 -20.03 -6.69 4.33
N GLY A 138 -19.69 -7.37 5.44
CA GLY A 138 -19.05 -8.70 5.44
C GLY A 138 -17.52 -8.66 5.51
N GLY A 139 -16.91 -7.53 5.85
CA GLY A 139 -15.45 -7.46 6.00
C GLY A 139 -14.89 -8.49 6.99
N ASP A 140 -13.71 -9.06 6.70
CA ASP A 140 -13.13 -10.16 7.48
C ASP A 140 -12.06 -9.68 8.48
N ALA A 141 -11.29 -8.66 8.10
CA ALA A 141 -10.16 -8.18 8.88
C ALA A 141 -9.92 -6.68 8.74
N MET A 142 -9.12 -6.12 9.63
CA MET A 142 -8.62 -4.75 9.53
C MET A 142 -7.14 -4.70 9.81
N GLU A 143 -6.42 -3.86 9.07
CA GLU A 143 -5.02 -3.59 9.39
C GLU A 143 -4.91 -2.81 10.70
N ILE A 144 -4.32 -3.44 11.72
CA ILE A 144 -4.08 -2.83 13.03
C ILE A 144 -2.63 -2.41 13.22
N ILE A 145 -1.73 -2.85 12.32
CA ILE A 145 -0.30 -2.52 12.34
C ILE A 145 0.14 -1.99 10.99
N SER A 146 0.61 -0.76 11.00
CA SER A 146 1.41 -0.13 9.96
C SER A 146 2.66 0.49 10.56
N PRO A 147 3.69 0.75 9.74
CA PRO A 147 4.83 1.56 10.15
C PRO A 147 4.34 2.92 10.70
N GLN A 148 5.04 3.43 11.69
CA GLN A 148 4.79 4.75 12.32
C GLN A 148 3.52 4.85 13.22
N GLN A 149 2.80 3.75 13.47
CA GLN A 149 1.73 3.74 14.48
C GLN A 149 2.27 3.57 15.90
N THR A 150 1.68 4.32 16.85
CA THR A 150 2.00 4.18 18.28
C THR A 150 1.39 2.90 18.86
N PRO A 151 1.92 2.36 19.98
CA PRO A 151 1.32 1.20 20.65
C PRO A 151 -0.14 1.41 21.08
N VAL A 152 -0.50 2.64 21.48
CA VAL A 152 -1.88 3.01 21.85
C VAL A 152 -2.79 2.91 20.62
N GLN A 153 -2.38 3.47 19.48
CA GLN A 153 -3.15 3.37 18.23
C GLN A 153 -3.40 1.92 17.81
N ARG A 154 -2.39 1.05 17.92
CA ARG A 154 -2.52 -0.37 17.60
C ARG A 154 -3.54 -1.06 18.51
N ARG A 155 -3.49 -0.78 19.82
CA ARG A 155 -4.45 -1.32 20.80
C ARG A 155 -5.88 -0.83 20.57
N ASP A 156 -6.04 0.45 20.22
CA ASP A 156 -7.36 1.02 19.93
C ASP A 156 -7.97 0.39 18.67
N LEU A 157 -7.16 0.19 17.61
CA LEU A 157 -7.60 -0.51 16.40
C LEU A 157 -7.94 -1.99 16.69
N TRP A 158 -7.14 -2.67 17.52
CA TRP A 158 -7.45 -4.04 17.93
C TRP A 158 -8.76 -4.14 18.72
N THR A 159 -9.00 -3.20 19.62
CA THR A 159 -10.27 -3.11 20.36
C THR A 159 -11.45 -2.95 19.41
N LEU A 160 -11.30 -2.15 18.35
CA LEU A 160 -12.32 -2.01 17.30
C LEU A 160 -12.52 -3.30 16.50
N CYS A 161 -11.46 -4.04 16.18
CA CYS A 161 -11.60 -5.36 15.56
C CYS A 161 -12.48 -6.29 16.40
N LEU A 162 -12.18 -6.41 17.70
CA LEU A 162 -12.92 -7.26 18.63
C LEU A 162 -14.40 -6.87 18.73
N GLN A 163 -14.71 -5.58 18.81
CA GLN A 163 -16.09 -5.07 18.85
C GLN A 163 -16.91 -5.44 17.61
N HIS A 164 -16.24 -5.65 16.47
CA HIS A 164 -16.86 -5.92 15.19
C HIS A 164 -16.58 -7.35 14.67
N GLN A 165 -16.03 -8.24 15.51
CA GLN A 165 -15.70 -9.63 15.15
C GLN A 165 -14.76 -9.74 13.93
N LEU A 166 -13.89 -8.74 13.75
CA LEU A 166 -12.87 -8.74 12.70
C LEU A 166 -11.58 -9.37 13.21
N THR A 167 -10.87 -10.06 12.31
CA THR A 167 -9.48 -10.46 12.55
C THR A 167 -8.51 -9.30 12.27
N ALA A 168 -7.23 -9.50 12.57
CA ALA A 168 -6.20 -8.50 12.35
C ALA A 168 -5.38 -8.79 11.09
N SER A 169 -5.00 -7.72 10.40
CA SER A 169 -3.97 -7.75 9.37
C SER A 169 -2.84 -6.79 9.71
N VAL A 170 -1.71 -6.95 9.03
CA VAL A 170 -0.55 -6.06 9.12
C VAL A 170 0.01 -5.79 7.73
N GLY A 171 0.55 -4.60 7.52
CA GLY A 171 1.14 -4.24 6.23
C GLY A 171 2.12 -3.10 6.37
N SER A 172 3.27 -3.19 5.69
CA SER A 172 4.24 -2.10 5.64
C SER A 172 3.73 -0.91 4.82
N ASP A 173 2.82 -1.18 3.89
CA ASP A 173 2.37 -0.23 2.85
C ASP A 173 3.58 0.38 2.11
N PHE A 174 4.57 -0.47 1.81
CA PHE A 174 5.82 -0.09 1.18
C PHE A 174 5.60 0.29 -0.29
N HIS A 175 6.11 1.46 -0.69
CA HIS A 175 6.02 1.97 -2.07
C HIS A 175 7.39 2.32 -2.66
N GLN A 176 8.35 2.68 -1.81
CA GLN A 176 9.74 2.97 -2.16
C GLN A 176 10.58 2.93 -0.87
N PRO A 177 11.90 2.67 -0.96
CA PRO A 177 12.79 2.80 0.19
C PRO A 177 12.70 4.20 0.79
N THR A 178 12.48 4.26 2.10
CA THR A 178 12.59 5.50 2.88
C THR A 178 13.27 5.17 4.21
N THR A 179 13.74 6.18 4.93
CA THR A 179 14.37 6.00 6.25
C THR A 179 13.46 5.28 7.27
N TRP A 180 12.13 5.29 7.08
CA TRP A 180 11.15 4.84 8.07
C TRP A 180 10.22 3.71 7.57
N ASN A 181 10.20 3.42 6.27
CA ASN A 181 9.42 2.34 5.66
C ASN A 181 10.33 1.39 4.89
N GLU A 182 10.40 0.16 5.37
CA GLU A 182 11.04 -0.98 4.71
C GLU A 182 10.02 -2.13 4.65
N LEU A 183 10.22 -3.05 3.71
CA LEU A 183 9.36 -4.23 3.57
C LEU A 183 9.52 -5.15 4.79
N GLY A 184 8.41 -5.53 5.42
CA GLY A 184 8.38 -6.48 6.54
C GLY A 184 8.85 -5.95 7.91
N LYS A 185 9.45 -4.75 7.97
CA LYS A 185 10.03 -4.21 9.21
C LYS A 185 8.96 -3.75 10.20
N HIS A 186 9.13 -4.08 11.49
CA HIS A 186 8.28 -3.64 12.61
C HIS A 186 6.79 -4.07 12.54
N LEU A 187 6.50 -5.18 11.85
CA LEU A 187 5.17 -5.77 11.72
C LEU A 187 5.01 -6.96 12.68
N TYR A 188 5.04 -6.72 13.99
CA TYR A 188 4.87 -7.76 15.01
C TYR A 188 3.46 -7.75 15.57
N LEU A 189 2.76 -8.89 15.51
CA LEU A 189 1.47 -9.08 16.16
C LEU A 189 1.68 -9.56 17.60
N PRO A 190 1.00 -8.97 18.60
CA PRO A 190 0.91 -9.55 19.94
C PRO A 190 0.22 -10.93 19.95
N ASP A 191 0.52 -11.76 20.94
CA ASP A 191 0.02 -13.14 21.04
C ASP A 191 -1.51 -13.24 21.20
N ASP A 192 -2.16 -12.21 21.75
CA ASP A 192 -3.61 -12.14 21.93
C ASP A 192 -4.37 -11.75 20.65
N VAL A 193 -3.64 -11.43 19.58
CA VAL A 193 -4.23 -11.02 18.30
C VAL A 193 -4.42 -12.22 17.38
N THR A 194 -5.64 -12.39 16.87
CA THR A 194 -5.93 -13.38 15.82
C THR A 194 -5.66 -12.79 14.43
N PRO A 195 -4.61 -13.24 13.71
CA PRO A 195 -4.35 -12.77 12.35
C PRO A 195 -5.37 -13.32 11.35
N VAL A 196 -5.61 -12.59 10.27
CA VAL A 196 -6.47 -13.00 9.16
C VAL A 196 -6.02 -14.31 8.51
N TRP A 197 -4.72 -14.62 8.57
CA TRP A 197 -4.14 -15.86 8.05
C TRP A 197 -4.10 -17.04 9.03
N ALA A 198 -4.71 -16.91 10.22
CA ALA A 198 -4.65 -17.93 11.27
C ALA A 198 -5.13 -19.33 10.82
N ASN A 199 -6.10 -19.39 9.90
CA ASN A 199 -6.74 -20.62 9.44
C ASN A 199 -6.41 -21.00 7.99
N TRP A 200 -5.41 -20.36 7.37
CA TRP A 200 -5.04 -20.63 5.97
C TRP A 200 -4.20 -21.90 5.77
N GLY A 201 -3.86 -22.62 6.84
CA GLY A 201 -3.00 -23.80 6.76
C GLY A 201 -1.57 -23.49 6.31
N LEU A 202 -1.10 -22.25 6.51
CA LEU A 202 0.26 -21.87 6.16
C LEU A 202 1.27 -22.65 7.00
N VAL A 203 2.23 -23.31 6.34
CA VAL A 203 3.38 -23.93 7.01
C VAL A 203 4.46 -22.85 7.20
N PRO A 204 4.87 -22.53 8.45
CA PRO A 204 5.92 -21.54 8.67
C PRO A 204 7.21 -21.98 7.98
N LYS A 205 7.66 -21.18 6.99
CA LYS A 205 8.97 -21.38 6.40
C LYS A 205 9.99 -20.93 7.44
N ARG A 206 10.67 -21.88 8.10
CA ARG A 206 11.83 -21.54 8.94
C ARG A 206 12.82 -20.79 8.06
N LEU A 207 13.16 -19.55 8.43
CA LEU A 207 14.29 -18.85 7.86
C LEU A 207 15.51 -19.69 8.22
N THR A 208 16.02 -20.47 7.27
CA THR A 208 17.34 -21.10 7.41
C THR A 208 18.31 -19.94 7.54
N GLN A 209 18.95 -19.81 8.70
CA GLN A 209 20.12 -18.97 8.83
C GLN A 209 21.14 -19.50 7.82
N GLU A 210 21.40 -18.75 6.75
CA GLU A 210 22.60 -19.03 5.96
C GLU A 210 23.80 -18.83 6.90
N PRO A 211 24.75 -19.77 6.95
CA PRO A 211 25.92 -19.61 7.79
C PRO A 211 26.71 -18.39 7.27
N GLU A 212 27.01 -17.45 8.17
CA GLU A 212 27.93 -16.35 7.88
C GLU A 212 29.22 -16.91 7.27
N ALA A 213 29.55 -16.47 6.06
CA ALA A 213 30.81 -16.80 5.42
C ALA A 213 31.94 -16.38 6.37
N THR A 214 32.63 -17.36 6.94
CA THR A 214 33.79 -17.15 7.80
C THR A 214 34.84 -16.40 6.99
N ALA A 215 35.08 -15.14 7.33
CA ALA A 215 36.16 -14.36 6.75
C ALA A 215 37.49 -15.02 7.12
N VAL A 216 38.06 -15.78 6.16
CA VAL A 216 39.42 -16.30 6.27
C VAL A 216 40.37 -15.11 6.21
N LEU A 217 40.90 -14.72 7.37
CA LEU A 217 42.05 -13.82 7.47
C LEU A 217 43.25 -14.52 6.83
N SER A 218 43.50 -14.21 5.56
CA SER A 218 44.75 -14.52 4.86
C SER A 218 45.88 -13.69 5.49
N ALA A 219 46.73 -14.34 6.28
CA ALA A 219 47.98 -13.76 6.74
C ALA A 219 48.93 -13.53 5.54
N ALA A 220 49.42 -12.30 5.40
CA ALA A 220 50.41 -11.93 4.39
C ALA A 220 51.77 -12.60 4.68
N PRO A 221 52.54 -13.02 3.66
CA PRO A 221 53.85 -13.62 3.85
C PRO A 221 54.90 -12.54 4.19
N THR A 222 55.63 -12.75 5.27
CA THR A 222 56.85 -12.03 5.63
C THR A 222 57.98 -12.40 4.67
N THR A 223 58.40 -11.45 3.84
CA THR A 223 59.63 -11.53 3.06
C THR A 223 60.84 -11.36 3.98
N SER A 224 61.52 -12.46 4.29
CA SER A 224 62.87 -12.45 4.85
C SER A 224 63.88 -12.34 3.69
N MET A 225 64.60 -11.23 3.64
CA MET A 225 65.80 -11.08 2.81
C MET A 225 66.91 -11.95 3.40
N ASP A 226 67.56 -12.76 2.57
CA ASP A 226 68.84 -13.34 2.91
C ASP A 226 69.72 -13.42 1.65
N THR A 227 70.91 -12.84 1.75
CA THR A 227 72.09 -13.04 0.89
C THR A 227 73.29 -12.38 1.59
N PRO A 228 74.55 -12.81 1.36
CA PRO A 228 75.02 -14.20 1.32
C PRO A 228 76.38 -14.37 2.06
N ARG A 229 76.74 -15.62 2.39
CA ARG A 229 78.13 -16.11 2.38
C ARG A 229 78.17 -17.63 2.28
#